data_AF-A0A2V8MV38-F1
#
_entry.id   AF-A0A2V8MV38-F1
#
_cell.length_a   1.000
_cell.length_b   1.000
_cell.length_c   1.000
_cell.angle_alpha   90.00
_cell.angle_beta   90.00
_cell.angle_gamma   90.00
#
_symmetry.space_group_name_H-M   'P 1'
#
loop_
_entity.id
_entity.type
_entity.pdbx_description
1 polymer ?
#
loop_
_entity_poly.entity_id
_entity_poly.type
_entity_poly.pdbx_seq_one_letter_code
_entity_poly.pdbx_strand_id
1 'polypeptide(L)'
;EFLHNEVPGVHVTPEIMERMRTASAISKEAGRDEGLKIARESLLEVRDLIQGVQVSAPFGNVKYALEVFSVLDGFASRTEVRA
;
A
#
# COMPACT_ATOMS: atom_id res chain seq x y z
N GLU A 1 -5.46 5.56 -10.21
CA GLU A 1 -5.42 5.93 -11.63
C GLU A 1 -4.00 5.98 -12.19
N PHE A 2 -3.06 6.74 -11.60
CA PHE A 2 -1.67 6.82 -12.09
C PHE A 2 -1.02 5.46 -12.40
N LEU A 3 -1.02 4.50 -11.46
CA LEU A 3 -0.40 3.19 -11.69
C LEU A 3 -0.99 2.40 -12.87
N HIS A 4 -2.28 2.61 -13.17
CA HIS A 4 -2.96 1.93 -14.26
C HIS A 4 -2.65 2.57 -15.63
N ASN A 5 -2.47 3.89 -15.66
CA ASN A 5 -2.35 4.65 -16.91
C ASN A 5 -0.90 4.97 -17.29
N GLU A 6 -0.02 5.12 -16.29
CA GLU A 6 1.33 5.69 -16.46
C GLU A 6 2.45 4.66 -16.32
N VAL A 7 2.13 3.43 -15.86
CA VAL A 7 3.13 2.36 -15.69
C VAL A 7 2.87 1.24 -16.70
N PRO A 8 3.72 1.08 -17.74
CA PRO A 8 3.56 0.03 -18.73
C PRO A 8 3.54 -1.36 -18.11
N GLY A 9 2.56 -2.18 -18.51
CA GLY A 9 2.40 -3.56 -18.03
C GLY A 9 1.74 -3.71 -16.66
N VAL A 10 1.34 -2.60 -16.01
CA VAL A 10 0.58 -2.65 -14.75
C VAL A 10 -0.92 -2.54 -15.02
N HIS A 11 -1.65 -3.57 -14.63
CA HIS A 11 -3.10 -3.61 -14.71
C HIS A 11 -3.69 -3.66 -13.30
N VAL A 12 -4.41 -2.61 -12.91
CA VAL A 12 -5.16 -2.57 -11.65
C VAL A 12 -6.57 -3.08 -11.95
N THR A 13 -7.06 -4.03 -11.17
CA THR A 13 -8.38 -4.63 -11.41
C THR A 13 -9.51 -3.60 -11.19
N PRO A 14 -10.66 -3.76 -11.87
CA PRO A 14 -11.81 -2.87 -11.69
C PRO A 14 -12.28 -2.79 -10.22
N GLU A 15 -12.20 -3.89 -9.48
CA GLU A 15 -12.56 -3.96 -8.06
C GLU A 15 -11.67 -3.05 -7.20
N ILE A 16 -10.35 -3.13 -7.36
CA ILE A 16 -9.41 -2.29 -6.62
C ILE A 16 -9.60 -0.80 -6.99
N MET A 17 -9.85 -0.51 -8.27
CA MET A 17 -10.15 0.84 -8.73
C MET A 17 -11.43 1.40 -8.08
N GLU A 18 -12.46 0.57 -7.93
CA GLU A 18 -13.72 0.98 -7.30
C GLU A 18 -13.59 1.20 -5.80
N ARG A 19 -12.85 0.35 -5.09
CA ARG A 19 -12.51 0.54 -3.68
C ARG A 19 -11.82 1.88 -3.45
N MET A 20 -10.82 2.20 -4.28
CA MET A 20 -10.10 3.48 -4.23
C MET A 20 -11.01 4.68 -4.52
N ARG A 21 -11.89 4.59 -5.53
CA ARG A 21 -12.86 5.66 -5.85
C ARG A 21 -13.82 5.91 -4.69
N THR A 22 -14.45 4.85 -4.17
CA THR A 22 -15.41 4.94 -3.07
C THR A 22 -14.79 5.57 -1.83
N ALA A 23 -13.58 5.13 -1.44
CA ALA A 23 -12.89 5.69 -0.29
C ALA A 23 -12.49 7.16 -0.50
N SER A 24 -12.00 7.50 -1.70
CA SER A 24 -11.59 8.87 -2.03
C SER A 24 -12.77 9.85 -2.09
N ALA A 25 -13.99 9.36 -2.37
CA ALA A 25 -15.21 10.17 -2.33
C ALA A 25 -15.61 10.58 -0.90
N ILE A 26 -15.14 9.87 0.12
CA ILE A 26 -15.39 10.18 1.53
C ILE A 26 -14.44 11.28 2.01
N SER A 27 -13.13 11.08 1.85
CA SER A 27 -12.08 12.04 2.21
C SER A 27 -10.72 11.63 1.63
N LYS A 28 -9.75 12.55 1.68
CA LYS A 28 -8.36 12.27 1.32
C LYS A 28 -7.74 11.22 2.24
N GLU A 29 -8.07 11.29 3.53
CA GLU A 29 -7.61 10.36 4.56
C GLU A 29 -8.17 8.97 4.32
N ALA A 30 -9.46 8.86 3.99
CA ALA A 30 -10.10 7.58 3.66
C ALA A 30 -9.49 6.95 2.41
N GLY A 31 -9.26 7.72 1.34
CA GLY A 31 -8.58 7.22 0.14
C GLY A 31 -7.16 6.72 0.42
N ARG A 32 -6.43 7.40 1.32
CA ARG A 32 -5.10 6.97 1.78
C ARG A 32 -5.17 5.67 2.58
N ASP A 33 -6.07 5.59 3.55
CA ASP A 33 -6.22 4.42 4.42
C ASP A 33 -6.64 3.18 3.63
N GLU A 34 -7.54 3.35 2.64
CA GLU A 34 -7.91 2.26 1.72
C GLU A 34 -6.75 1.82 0.83
N GLY A 35 -5.99 2.76 0.28
CA GLY A 35 -4.78 2.44 -0.51
C GLY A 35 -3.75 1.66 0.32
N LEU A 36 -3.59 2.02 1.59
CA LEU A 36 -2.71 1.33 2.51
C LEU A 36 -3.23 -0.08 2.84
N LYS A 37 -4.55 -0.22 3.02
CA LYS A 37 -5.20 -1.52 3.23
C LYS A 37 -4.98 -2.45 2.03
N ILE A 38 -5.19 -1.96 0.80
CA ILE A 38 -4.95 -2.70 -0.44
C ILE A 38 -3.48 -3.15 -0.51
N ALA A 39 -2.52 -2.25 -0.24
CA ALA A 39 -1.10 -2.60 -0.28
C ALA A 39 -0.73 -3.71 0.72
N ARG A 40 -1.31 -3.69 1.92
CA ARG A 40 -1.13 -4.73 2.94
C ARG A 40 -1.74 -6.06 2.52
N GLU A 41 -2.96 -6.05 1.98
CA GLU A 41 -3.63 -7.24 1.45
C GLU A 41 -2.78 -7.88 0.35
N SER A 42 -2.36 -7.08 -0.64
CA SER A 42 -1.50 -7.55 -1.73
C SER A 42 -0.18 -8.13 -1.22
N LEU A 43 0.48 -7.47 -0.26
CA LEU A 43 1.72 -7.97 0.33
C LEU A 43 1.51 -9.32 1.01
N LEU A 44 0.45 -9.46 1.81
CA LEU A 44 0.14 -10.71 2.50
C LEU A 44 -0.15 -11.86 1.53
N GLU A 45 -0.83 -11.59 0.42
CA GLU A 45 -1.15 -12.59 -0.59
C GLU A 45 0.09 -13.14 -1.32
N VAL A 46 1.09 -12.29 -1.59
CA VAL A 46 2.26 -12.69 -2.38
C VAL A 46 3.47 -13.09 -1.55
N ARG A 47 3.49 -12.81 -0.23
CA ARG A 47 4.70 -12.93 0.62
C ARG A 47 5.38 -14.31 0.55
N ASP A 48 4.61 -15.39 0.43
CA ASP A 48 5.12 -16.76 0.43
C ASP A 48 5.68 -17.17 -0.96
N LEU A 49 5.51 -16.31 -1.98
CA LEU A 49 5.94 -16.52 -3.36
C LEU A 49 7.16 -15.69 -3.74
N ILE A 50 7.59 -14.76 -2.88
CA ILE A 50 8.64 -13.78 -3.17
C ILE A 50 9.73 -13.80 -2.09
N GLN A 51 10.95 -13.42 -2.47
CA GLN A 51 12.08 -13.27 -1.54
C GLN A 51 12.11 -11.88 -0.88
N GLY A 52 11.37 -10.91 -1.42
CA GLY A 52 11.35 -9.54 -0.91
C GLY A 52 10.44 -8.64 -1.73
N VAL A 53 10.12 -7.49 -1.17
CA VAL A 53 9.25 -6.47 -1.78
C VAL A 53 9.91 -5.10 -1.68
N GLN A 54 9.65 -4.25 -2.67
CA GLN A 54 9.98 -2.84 -2.63
C GLN A 54 8.69 -2.05 -2.44
N VAL A 55 8.66 -1.17 -1.44
CA VAL A 55 7.55 -0.23 -1.24
C VAL A 55 8.04 1.17 -1.55
N SER A 56 7.45 1.78 -2.58
CA SER A 56 7.75 3.16 -2.96
C SER A 56 7.17 4.14 -1.94
N ALA A 57 7.98 5.09 -1.48
CA ALA A 57 7.57 6.19 -0.60
C ALA A 57 7.53 7.50 -1.41
N PRO A 58 6.47 7.74 -2.21
CA PRO A 58 6.40 8.96 -3.02
C PRO A 58 6.40 10.20 -2.13
N PHE A 59 7.14 11.22 -2.57
CA PHE A 59 7.29 12.50 -1.86
C PHE A 59 7.91 12.40 -0.46
N GLY A 60 8.69 11.35 -0.19
CA GLY A 60 9.39 11.19 1.08
C GLY A 60 8.48 10.81 2.26
N ASN A 61 7.23 10.39 2.02
CA ASN A 61 6.30 9.95 3.06
C ASN A 61 6.64 8.52 3.56
N VAL A 62 7.81 8.38 4.19
CA VAL A 62 8.33 7.10 4.69
C VAL A 62 7.39 6.45 5.70
N LYS A 63 6.65 7.25 6.48
CA LYS A 63 5.67 6.75 7.46
C LYS A 63 4.68 5.77 6.84
N TYR A 64 4.06 6.12 5.70
CA TYR A 64 3.05 5.25 5.09
C TYR A 64 3.66 4.02 4.43
N ALA A 65 4.86 4.14 3.87
CA ALA A 65 5.59 3.00 3.34
C ALA A 65 5.92 1.98 4.44
N LEU A 66 6.37 2.45 5.61
CA LEU A 66 6.62 1.59 6.78
C LEU A 66 5.33 0.95 7.31
N GLU A 67 4.21 1.66 7.22
CA GLU A 67 2.91 1.14 7.65
C GLU A 67 2.44 -0.05 6.80
N VAL A 68 2.89 -0.18 5.54
CA VAL A 68 2.62 -1.36 4.71
C VAL A 68 3.22 -2.61 5.35
N PHE A 69 4.42 -2.50 5.93
CA PHE A 69 5.12 -3.63 6.54
C PHE A 69 4.55 -4.05 7.89
N SER A 70 3.63 -3.28 8.49
CA SER A 70 3.10 -3.58 9.83
C SER A 70 2.36 -4.93 9.92
N VAL A 71 1.95 -5.48 8.78
CA VAL A 71 1.29 -6.79 8.68
C VAL A 71 2.25 -7.98 8.58
N LEU A 72 3.55 -7.73 8.48
CA LEU A 72 4.58 -8.77 8.48
C LEU A 72 5.10 -9.03 9.89
N ASP A 73 5.33 -10.32 10.18
CA ASP A 73 5.99 -10.74 11.40
C ASP A 73 7.39 -10.13 11.49
N GLY A 74 7.75 -9.63 12.67
CA GLY A 74 9.02 -8.94 12.91
C GLY A 74 9.04 -7.44 12.56
N PHE A 75 7.98 -6.89 11.94
CA PHE A 75 7.80 -5.45 11.80
C PHE A 75 6.76 -4.87 12.79
N ALA A 76 5.84 -5.71 13.26
CA ALA A 76 4.81 -5.33 14.23
C ALA A 76 5.34 -4.86 15.61
N SER A 77 6.61 -5.14 15.96
CA SER A 77 7.21 -4.78 17.26
C SER A 77 8.25 -3.66 17.23
N ARG A 78 8.52 -3.05 16.06
CA ARG A 78 9.60 -2.05 15.87
C ARG A 78 9.11 -0.64 15.55
N THR A 79 7.89 -0.29 15.93
CA THR A 79 7.32 1.06 15.68
C THR A 79 7.92 2.15 16.58
N GLU A 80 8.77 1.82 17.56
CA GLU A 80 9.62 2.81 18.21
C GLU A 80 10.77 3.22 17.28
N VAL A 81 10.47 4.12 16.35
CA VAL A 81 11.49 4.91 15.66
C VAL A 81 12.22 5.72 16.73
N ARG A 82 13.40 5.25 17.14
CA ARG A 82 14.33 6.04 17.96
C ARG A 82 14.74 7.27 17.14
N ALA A 83 14.19 8.42 17.52
CA ALA A 83 14.72 9.73 17.19
C ALA A 83 16.03 9.99 17.95
#